data_AF-A0A521C2T8-F1
#
_entry.id   AF-A0A521C2T8-F1
#
_cell.length_a   1.000
_cell.length_b   1.000
_cell.length_c   1.000
_cell.angle_alpha   90.00
_cell.angle_beta   90.00
_cell.angle_gamma   90.00
#
_symmetry.space_group_name_H-M   'P 1'
#
loop_
_entity.id
_entity.type
_entity.pdbx_description
1 polymer ?
#
loop_
_entity_poly.entity_id
_entity_poly.type
_entity_poly.pdbx_seq_one_letter_code
_entity_poly.pdbx_strand_id
1 'polypeptide(L)'
;MIAKPDGDAHDPNEIRPETTRTGLVDADTAAGADRTDIEEASIGFDQLFEILKNERRRRVLRYLIEVDGEVTLSEIAEEIAARETEKDVKQITSQERKRVYVGLYQCHLPKMDDYGAISYNKPRGRIETGEHTSLFQRYVCEDRDSDESEWTRYHSMLSLGIVLLLAVPVLIGVVVSSATVQVGVALLVGTLVGVSAIRFVK
;
A
#
# COMPACT_ATOMS: atom_id res chain seq x y z
N MET A 1 31.77 -61.46 24.42
CA MET A 1 33.03 -60.91 24.97
C MET A 1 33.99 -60.78 23.78
N ILE A 2 34.55 -59.58 23.55
CA ILE A 2 35.59 -59.23 22.54
C ILE A 2 35.04 -59.18 21.08
N ALA A 3 35.22 -58.16 20.21
CA ALA A 3 36.20 -57.09 20.07
C ALA A 3 35.67 -55.90 19.20
N LYS A 4 36.24 -54.69 19.39
CA LYS A 4 36.39 -53.57 18.41
C LYS A 4 37.52 -53.95 17.40
N PRO A 5 37.71 -53.38 16.17
CA PRO A 5 37.98 -51.95 15.88
C PRO A 5 37.45 -51.41 14.52
N ASP A 6 37.19 -50.10 14.41
CA ASP A 6 37.91 -49.06 13.63
C ASP A 6 38.33 -49.41 12.17
N GLY A 7 37.91 -48.56 11.22
CA GLY A 7 38.38 -48.61 9.82
C GLY A 7 37.72 -47.54 8.95
N ASP A 8 38.37 -46.37 8.87
CA ASP A 8 38.06 -45.25 7.98
C ASP A 8 37.99 -45.67 6.50
N ALA A 9 36.98 -45.16 5.79
CA ALA A 9 37.00 -45.02 4.33
C ALA A 9 36.71 -43.56 3.97
N HIS A 10 37.80 -42.82 3.85
CA HIS A 10 37.92 -41.50 3.24
C HIS A 10 37.47 -41.59 1.76
N ASP A 11 36.35 -40.95 1.42
CA ASP A 11 35.99 -40.70 0.02
C ASP A 11 36.82 -39.52 -0.50
N PRO A 12 37.71 -39.71 -1.49
CA PRO A 12 38.62 -38.66 -1.95
C PRO A 12 38.03 -37.79 -3.07
N ASN A 13 36.72 -37.79 -3.32
CA ASN A 13 36.20 -37.03 -4.47
C ASN A 13 34.79 -36.46 -4.28
N GLU A 14 34.61 -35.52 -3.34
CA GLU A 14 33.49 -34.59 -3.40
C GLU A 14 33.96 -33.13 -3.47
N ILE A 15 33.89 -32.61 -4.68
CA ILE A 15 34.29 -31.27 -5.09
C ILE A 15 33.30 -30.27 -4.48
N ARG A 16 33.79 -29.45 -3.55
CA ARG A 16 33.06 -28.32 -2.96
C ARG A 16 33.11 -27.12 -3.93
N PRO A 17 31.98 -26.58 -4.44
CA PRO A 17 32.01 -25.25 -5.02
C PRO A 17 31.83 -24.21 -3.90
N GLU A 18 32.90 -23.51 -3.57
CA GLU A 18 32.78 -22.16 -3.00
C GLU A 18 32.22 -21.24 -4.09
N THR A 19 31.13 -20.55 -3.78
CA THR A 19 30.76 -19.35 -4.52
C THR A 19 30.37 -18.27 -3.53
N THR A 20 31.35 -17.43 -3.25
CA THR A 20 31.18 -16.05 -2.80
C THR A 20 30.10 -15.39 -3.63
N ARG A 21 28.97 -15.00 -3.00
CA ARG A 21 28.12 -13.92 -3.50
C ARG A 21 27.93 -12.88 -2.40
N THR A 22 28.74 -11.84 -2.54
CA THR A 22 28.63 -10.50 -1.98
C THR A 22 27.19 -10.00 -1.96
N GLY A 23 26.84 -9.34 -0.85
CA GLY A 23 25.48 -8.96 -0.49
C GLY A 23 24.80 -7.92 -1.36
N LEU A 24 23.50 -7.79 -1.12
CA LEU A 24 22.74 -6.59 -1.39
C LEU A 24 21.55 -6.51 -0.43
N VAL A 25 21.55 -5.40 0.32
CA VAL A 25 20.44 -4.59 0.85
C VAL A 25 19.55 -5.14 1.96
N ASP A 26 19.84 -4.59 3.15
CA ASP A 26 18.94 -4.36 4.26
C ASP A 26 17.66 -3.67 3.78
N ALA A 27 16.52 -4.36 3.97
CA ALA A 27 15.19 -3.75 4.00
C ALA A 27 14.64 -3.93 5.42
N ASP A 28 15.37 -3.38 6.38
CA ASP A 28 14.95 -3.24 7.75
C ASP A 28 14.34 -1.84 7.92
N THR A 29 13.00 -1.73 7.86
CA THR A 29 12.17 -0.70 8.51
C THR A 29 10.71 -0.93 8.11
N ALA A 30 9.99 -1.76 8.87
CA ALA A 30 8.52 -1.72 9.06
C ALA A 30 7.97 -2.88 9.92
N ALA A 31 8.79 -3.83 10.39
CA ALA A 31 8.31 -5.02 11.09
C ALA A 31 8.48 -4.91 12.61
N GLY A 32 7.79 -3.94 13.22
CA GLY A 32 7.84 -3.71 14.68
C GLY A 32 6.47 -3.71 15.36
N ALA A 33 5.39 -3.95 14.63
CA ALA A 33 4.07 -4.16 15.23
C ALA A 33 3.85 -5.68 15.37
N ASP A 34 4.32 -6.20 16.50
CA ASP A 34 3.67 -7.30 17.21
C ASP A 34 3.31 -8.55 16.39
N ARG A 35 4.33 -9.33 16.03
CA ARG A 35 4.16 -10.63 15.36
C ARG A 35 3.52 -11.69 16.26
N THR A 36 3.48 -11.45 17.56
CA THR A 36 3.07 -12.41 18.59
C THR A 36 1.55 -12.49 18.75
N ASP A 37 0.85 -11.36 18.62
CA ASP A 37 -0.61 -11.31 18.82
C ASP A 37 -1.44 -11.84 17.63
N ILE A 38 -0.81 -12.06 16.46
CA ILE A 38 -1.51 -12.53 15.24
C ILE A 38 -1.14 -13.97 14.89
N GLU A 39 -0.09 -14.56 15.47
CA GLU A 39 0.14 -16.01 15.33
C GLU A 39 -0.94 -16.85 16.04
N GLU A 40 -1.71 -16.26 16.98
CA GLU A 40 -2.92 -16.87 17.56
C GLU A 40 -4.20 -16.62 16.75
N ALA A 41 -4.16 -15.77 15.72
CA ALA A 41 -5.23 -15.71 14.74
C ALA A 41 -5.15 -16.95 13.84
N SER A 42 -6.26 -17.64 13.63
CA SER A 42 -6.37 -18.79 12.71
C SER A 42 -6.03 -18.46 11.25
N ILE A 43 -5.68 -17.21 10.94
CA ILE A 43 -5.24 -16.71 9.63
C ILE A 43 -3.83 -16.14 9.77
N GLY A 44 -2.92 -16.50 8.88
CA GLY A 44 -1.56 -15.96 8.87
C GLY A 44 -1.50 -14.51 8.38
N PHE A 45 -0.50 -13.74 8.83
CA PHE A 45 -0.24 -12.36 8.39
C PHE A 45 -0.27 -12.18 6.87
N ASP A 46 0.37 -13.09 6.13
CA ASP A 46 0.41 -13.01 4.66
C ASP A 46 -1.00 -13.06 4.06
N GLN A 47 -1.89 -13.90 4.61
CA GLN A 47 -3.28 -14.00 4.14
C GLN A 47 -4.09 -12.75 4.48
N LEU A 48 -3.89 -12.21 5.68
CA LEU A 48 -4.48 -10.94 6.10
C LEU A 48 -4.11 -9.82 5.13
N PHE A 49 -2.81 -9.62 4.89
CA PHE A 49 -2.30 -8.59 3.98
C PHE A 49 -2.73 -8.84 2.52
N GLU A 50 -2.84 -10.08 2.09
CA GLU A 50 -3.33 -10.42 0.75
C GLU A 50 -4.77 -9.96 0.48
N ILE A 51 -5.64 -9.90 1.49
CA ILE A 51 -6.97 -9.30 1.35
C ILE A 51 -6.86 -7.78 1.38
N LEU A 52 -6.17 -7.23 2.38
CA LEU A 52 -6.12 -5.80 2.65
C LEU A 52 -5.39 -5.00 1.57
N LYS A 53 -4.45 -5.59 0.82
CA LYS A 53 -3.72 -4.89 -0.25
C LYS A 53 -4.61 -4.39 -1.38
N ASN A 54 -5.81 -4.96 -1.56
CA ASN A 54 -6.71 -4.57 -2.64
C ASN A 54 -7.82 -3.65 -2.14
N GLU A 55 -7.90 -2.47 -2.74
CA GLU A 55 -8.85 -1.43 -2.35
C GLU A 55 -10.32 -1.90 -2.41
N ARG A 56 -10.72 -2.62 -3.48
CA ARG A 56 -12.09 -3.17 -3.59
C ARG A 56 -12.41 -4.14 -2.46
N ARG A 57 -11.45 -4.97 -2.04
CA ARG A 57 -11.65 -5.89 -0.89
C ARG A 57 -11.81 -5.13 0.42
N ARG A 58 -11.02 -4.07 0.63
CA ARG A 58 -11.19 -3.17 1.80
C ARG A 58 -12.57 -2.51 1.80
N ARG A 59 -13.03 -2.01 0.65
CA ARG A 59 -14.37 -1.39 0.52
C ARG A 59 -15.50 -2.40 0.79
N VAL A 60 -15.39 -3.64 0.32
CA VAL A 60 -16.36 -4.71 0.64
C VAL A 60 -16.44 -4.93 2.15
N LEU A 61 -15.30 -5.10 2.83
CA LEU A 61 -15.27 -5.31 4.28
C LEU A 61 -15.88 -4.13 5.02
N ARG A 62 -15.51 -2.91 4.63
CA ARG A 62 -16.04 -1.68 5.24
C ARG A 62 -17.56 -1.62 5.12
N TYR A 63 -18.09 -1.87 3.93
CA TYR A 63 -19.53 -1.84 3.70
C TYR A 63 -20.28 -2.92 4.51
N LEU A 64 -19.73 -4.14 4.60
CA LEU A 64 -20.32 -5.21 5.41
C LEU A 64 -20.34 -4.86 6.90
N ILE A 65 -19.27 -4.24 7.40
CA ILE A 65 -19.17 -3.76 8.79
C ILE A 65 -20.15 -2.62 9.06
N GLU A 66 -20.33 -1.71 8.09
CA GLU A 66 -21.27 -0.58 8.19
C GLU A 66 -22.74 -1.05 8.23
N VAL A 67 -23.10 -2.07 7.45
CA VAL A 67 -24.48 -2.57 7.36
C VAL A 67 -24.83 -3.55 8.49
N ASP A 68 -23.84 -4.24 9.06
CA ASP A 68 -24.00 -5.23 10.13
C ASP A 68 -25.07 -6.29 9.78
N GLY A 69 -24.95 -6.90 8.59
CA GLY A 69 -25.93 -7.86 8.10
C GLY A 69 -25.61 -8.48 6.74
N GLU A 70 -26.54 -9.31 6.27
CA GLU A 70 -26.46 -10.00 4.98
C GLU A 70 -26.84 -9.06 3.82
N VAL A 71 -25.93 -8.91 2.87
CA VAL A 71 -26.12 -8.06 1.68
C VAL A 71 -26.01 -8.89 0.41
N THR A 72 -26.53 -8.36 -0.69
CA THR A 72 -26.41 -8.98 -2.01
C THR A 72 -25.18 -8.47 -2.75
N LEU A 73 -24.68 -9.28 -3.67
CA LEU A 73 -23.62 -8.89 -4.59
C LEU A 73 -24.01 -7.66 -5.42
N SER A 74 -25.30 -7.50 -5.74
CA SER A 74 -25.78 -6.33 -6.48
C SER A 74 -25.64 -5.05 -5.66
N GLU A 75 -26.06 -5.07 -4.39
CA GLU A 75 -25.96 -3.92 -3.49
C GLU A 75 -24.51 -3.51 -3.26
N ILE A 76 -23.62 -4.47 -2.94
CA ILE A 76 -22.19 -4.19 -2.79
C ILE A 76 -21.60 -3.62 -4.08
N ALA A 77 -21.96 -4.18 -5.25
CA ALA A 77 -21.43 -3.70 -6.52
C ALA A 77 -21.87 -2.28 -6.84
N GLU A 78 -23.10 -1.90 -6.48
CA GLU A 78 -23.63 -0.55 -6.65
C GLU A 78 -22.92 0.45 -5.74
N GLU A 79 -22.79 0.13 -4.45
CA GLU A 79 -22.09 0.98 -3.49
C GLU A 79 -20.63 1.18 -3.89
N ILE A 80 -19.92 0.11 -4.24
CA ILE A 80 -18.51 0.21 -4.62
C ILE A 80 -18.35 0.96 -5.93
N ALA A 81 -19.23 0.77 -6.92
CA ALA A 81 -19.19 1.53 -8.16
C ALA A 81 -19.45 3.02 -7.93
N ALA A 82 -20.38 3.37 -7.05
CA ALA A 82 -20.67 4.75 -6.67
C ALA A 82 -19.44 5.39 -6.01
N ARG A 83 -18.80 4.71 -5.05
CA ARG A 83 -17.57 5.18 -4.40
C ARG A 83 -16.39 5.29 -5.36
N GLU A 84 -16.21 4.34 -6.29
CA GLU A 84 -15.13 4.36 -7.30
C GLU A 84 -15.26 5.46 -8.33
N THR A 85 -16.48 5.92 -8.59
CA THR A 85 -16.76 6.92 -9.63
C THR A 85 -17.12 8.28 -9.05
N GLU A 86 -17.10 8.42 -7.72
CA GLU A 86 -17.51 9.62 -6.99
C GLU A 86 -18.90 10.12 -7.38
N LYS A 87 -19.83 9.18 -7.57
CA LYS A 87 -21.22 9.45 -7.98
C LYS A 87 -22.19 8.96 -6.91
N ASP A 88 -23.37 9.58 -6.88
CA ASP A 88 -24.50 8.97 -6.18
C ASP A 88 -24.86 7.63 -6.85
N VAL A 89 -25.32 6.66 -6.07
CA VAL A 89 -25.74 5.33 -6.57
C VAL A 89 -26.78 5.46 -7.69
N LYS A 90 -27.63 6.50 -7.67
CA LYS A 90 -28.65 6.75 -8.72
C LYS A 90 -28.06 7.26 -10.03
N GLN A 91 -26.80 7.71 -10.03
CA GLN A 91 -26.13 8.31 -11.18
C GLN A 91 -25.11 7.37 -11.85
N ILE A 92 -24.83 6.20 -11.26
CA ILE A 92 -23.94 5.22 -11.86
C ILE A 92 -24.58 4.61 -13.12
N THR A 93 -23.75 4.36 -14.13
CA THR A 93 -24.18 3.68 -15.34
C THR A 93 -24.22 2.16 -15.15
N SER A 94 -25.03 1.49 -15.97
CA SER A 94 -25.05 0.02 -16.01
C SER A 94 -23.68 -0.59 -16.31
N GLN A 95 -22.83 0.10 -17.08
CA GLN A 95 -21.49 -0.38 -17.43
C GLN A 95 -20.54 -0.31 -16.23
N GLU A 96 -20.56 0.79 -15.47
CA GLU A 96 -19.77 0.96 -14.25
C GLU A 96 -20.14 -0.10 -13.21
N ARG A 97 -21.44 -0.26 -12.92
CA ARG A 97 -21.92 -1.32 -12.01
C ARG A 97 -21.52 -2.72 -12.49
N LYS A 98 -21.69 -3.02 -13.79
CA LYS A 98 -21.35 -4.34 -14.35
C LYS A 98 -19.87 -4.67 -14.20
N ARG A 99 -18.98 -3.69 -14.40
CA ARG A 99 -17.54 -3.87 -14.25
C ARG A 99 -17.18 -4.28 -12.83
N VAL A 100 -17.74 -3.60 -11.84
CA VAL A 100 -17.52 -3.92 -10.42
C VAL A 100 -18.11 -5.28 -10.08
N TYR A 101 -19.37 -5.53 -10.44
CA TYR A 101 -20.05 -6.80 -10.21
C TYR A 101 -19.24 -8.01 -10.69
N VAL A 102 -18.76 -7.97 -11.95
CA VAL A 102 -17.99 -9.07 -12.53
C VAL A 102 -16.67 -9.27 -11.79
N GLY A 103 -15.97 -8.19 -11.47
CA GLY A 103 -14.72 -8.26 -10.71
C GLY A 103 -14.92 -8.86 -9.31
N LEU A 104 -15.99 -8.44 -8.62
CA LEU A 104 -16.34 -8.97 -7.30
C LEU A 104 -16.65 -10.46 -7.37
N TYR A 105 -17.51 -10.86 -8.32
CA TYR A 105 -17.94 -12.25 -8.50
C TYR A 105 -16.78 -13.20 -8.82
N GLN A 106 -15.84 -12.77 -9.68
CA GLN A 106 -14.81 -13.65 -10.23
C GLN A 106 -13.53 -13.68 -9.41
N CYS A 107 -13.13 -12.56 -8.81
CA CYS A 107 -11.79 -12.40 -8.24
C CYS A 107 -11.81 -12.02 -6.75
N HIS A 108 -12.67 -11.10 -6.35
CA HIS A 108 -12.60 -10.55 -4.99
C HIS A 108 -13.32 -11.43 -3.98
N LEU A 109 -14.62 -11.67 -4.14
CA LEU A 109 -15.42 -12.39 -3.15
C LEU A 109 -14.95 -13.82 -2.92
N PRO A 110 -14.64 -14.64 -3.96
CA PRO A 110 -14.13 -15.99 -3.72
C PRO A 110 -12.86 -16.02 -2.87
N LYS A 111 -11.88 -15.15 -3.18
CA LYS A 111 -10.63 -15.11 -2.42
C LYS A 111 -10.81 -14.56 -1.00
N MET A 112 -11.78 -13.68 -0.77
CA MET A 112 -12.11 -13.19 0.56
C MET A 112 -12.78 -14.26 1.41
N ASP A 113 -13.65 -15.07 0.80
CA ASP A 113 -14.30 -16.23 1.41
C ASP A 113 -13.29 -17.33 1.76
N ASP A 114 -12.34 -17.62 0.86
CA ASP A 114 -11.26 -18.59 1.08
C ASP A 114 -10.44 -18.32 2.36
N TYR A 115 -10.30 -17.05 2.74
CA TYR A 115 -9.57 -16.63 3.94
C TYR A 115 -10.49 -16.24 5.11
N GLY A 116 -11.78 -16.56 5.03
CA GLY A 116 -12.77 -16.29 6.07
C GLY A 116 -13.00 -14.80 6.38
N ALA A 117 -12.57 -13.90 5.48
CA ALA A 117 -12.76 -12.46 5.63
C ALA A 117 -14.24 -12.07 5.47
N ILE A 118 -14.98 -12.85 4.68
CA ILE A 118 -16.43 -12.79 4.47
C ILE A 118 -16.96 -14.22 4.36
N SER A 119 -18.28 -14.38 4.41
CA SER A 119 -18.97 -15.60 3.98
C SER A 119 -19.70 -15.31 2.67
N TYR A 120 -19.33 -15.99 1.57
CA TYR A 120 -19.90 -15.74 0.25
C TYR A 120 -20.70 -16.93 -0.30
N ASN A 121 -22.02 -16.80 -0.32
CA ASN A 121 -22.90 -17.75 -1.00
C ASN A 121 -22.96 -17.45 -2.50
N LYS A 122 -22.04 -18.01 -3.28
CA LYS A 122 -21.96 -17.79 -4.74
C LYS A 122 -23.24 -18.12 -5.52
N PRO A 123 -23.95 -19.25 -5.28
CA PRO A 123 -25.21 -19.54 -5.96
C PRO A 123 -26.32 -18.52 -5.68
N ARG A 124 -26.37 -17.96 -4.46
CA ARG A 124 -27.41 -16.98 -4.06
C ARG A 124 -26.96 -15.53 -4.20
N GLY A 125 -25.67 -15.29 -4.45
CA GLY A 125 -25.08 -13.95 -4.51
C GLY A 125 -25.22 -13.19 -3.19
N ARG A 126 -25.15 -13.89 -2.04
CA ARG A 126 -25.27 -13.28 -0.70
C ARG A 126 -23.93 -13.25 0.00
N ILE A 127 -23.66 -12.15 0.68
CA ILE A 127 -22.42 -11.88 1.39
C ILE A 127 -22.75 -11.52 2.82
N GLU A 128 -22.06 -12.16 3.77
CA GLU A 128 -22.16 -11.90 5.20
C GLU A 128 -20.75 -11.72 5.79
N THR A 129 -20.68 -11.30 7.05
CA THR A 129 -19.44 -11.33 7.82
C THR A 129 -18.95 -12.79 7.95
N GLY A 130 -17.65 -12.98 7.76
CA GLY A 130 -16.97 -14.26 7.91
C GLY A 130 -16.45 -14.45 9.33
N GLU A 131 -15.93 -15.64 9.60
CA GLU A 131 -15.35 -16.01 10.91
C GLU A 131 -14.23 -15.05 11.35
N HIS A 132 -13.47 -14.52 10.40
CA HIS A 132 -12.28 -13.71 10.67
C HIS A 132 -12.50 -12.22 10.41
N THR A 133 -13.71 -11.75 10.08
CA THR A 133 -13.97 -10.35 9.75
C THR A 133 -13.49 -9.37 10.83
N SER A 134 -13.60 -9.73 12.11
CA SER A 134 -13.14 -8.92 13.24
C SER A 134 -11.64 -8.62 13.21
N LEU A 135 -10.81 -9.55 12.71
CA LEU A 135 -9.37 -9.34 12.54
C LEU A 135 -9.08 -8.29 11.46
N PHE A 136 -9.82 -8.32 10.35
CA PHE A 136 -9.67 -7.33 9.28
C PHE A 136 -10.19 -5.95 9.66
N GLN A 137 -11.24 -5.88 10.49
CA GLN A 137 -11.85 -4.61 10.92
C GLN A 137 -10.84 -3.67 11.56
N ARG A 138 -9.90 -4.20 12.36
CA ARG A 138 -8.85 -3.41 13.00
C ARG A 138 -8.00 -2.62 12.00
N TYR A 139 -7.77 -3.17 10.81
CA TYR A 139 -6.92 -2.56 9.78
C TYR A 139 -7.68 -1.74 8.75
N VAL A 140 -8.95 -2.07 8.48
CA VAL A 140 -9.77 -1.34 7.48
C VAL A 140 -10.21 0.04 7.99
N CYS A 141 -10.35 0.22 9.31
CA CYS A 141 -10.76 1.49 9.93
C CYS A 141 -9.62 2.52 10.08
N GLU A 142 -8.36 2.10 10.02
CA GLU A 142 -7.19 2.99 10.11
C GLU A 142 -6.89 3.69 8.77
N ASP A 143 -7.31 3.08 7.65
CA ASP A 143 -7.24 3.65 6.29
C ASP A 143 -8.37 4.69 6.04
N ARG A 144 -8.72 5.48 7.06
CA ARG A 144 -9.75 6.53 6.98
C ARG A 144 -9.19 7.87 6.49
N ASP A 145 -7.87 8.05 6.46
CA ASP A 145 -7.26 9.36 6.15
C ASP A 145 -6.15 9.33 5.06
N SER A 146 -5.78 8.19 4.49
CA SER A 146 -4.51 8.08 3.73
C SER A 146 -4.55 8.06 2.19
N ASP A 147 -5.68 7.85 1.50
CA ASP A 147 -5.67 7.77 0.03
C ASP A 147 -6.25 9.05 -0.62
N GLU A 148 -5.35 9.80 -1.25
CA GLU A 148 -5.52 10.76 -2.37
C GLU A 148 -5.61 12.29 -2.13
N SER A 149 -5.96 12.82 -0.96
CA SER A 149 -6.14 14.29 -0.83
C SER A 149 -4.94 15.09 -0.27
N GLU A 150 -4.11 14.53 0.61
CA GLU A 150 -3.12 15.36 1.34
C GLU A 150 -1.77 15.46 0.63
N TRP A 151 -1.27 14.36 0.05
CA TRP A 151 0.01 14.32 -0.66
C TRP A 151 0.00 15.20 -1.92
N THR A 152 -1.11 15.21 -2.66
CA THR A 152 -1.27 16.03 -3.88
C THR A 152 -1.20 17.54 -3.58
N ARG A 153 -1.79 18.00 -2.47
CA ARG A 153 -1.69 19.41 -2.04
C ARG A 153 -0.27 19.77 -1.63
N TYR A 154 0.40 18.88 -0.90
CA TYR A 154 1.79 19.06 -0.52
C TYR A 154 2.71 19.16 -1.75
N HIS A 155 2.54 18.28 -2.75
CA HIS A 155 3.31 18.33 -4.00
C HIS A 155 2.99 19.52 -4.89
N SER A 156 1.73 19.98 -4.89
CA SER A 156 1.32 21.20 -5.59
C SER A 156 1.99 22.44 -4.99
N MET A 157 2.04 22.53 -3.66
CA MET A 157 2.73 23.63 -2.97
C MET A 157 4.25 23.57 -3.18
N LEU A 158 4.84 22.37 -3.14
CA LEU A 158 6.27 22.16 -3.38
C LEU A 158 6.67 22.56 -4.80
N SER A 159 5.93 22.08 -5.81
CA SER A 159 6.20 22.41 -7.22
C SER A 159 6.01 23.89 -7.51
N LEU A 160 4.96 24.52 -6.98
CA LEU A 160 4.75 25.96 -7.09
C LEU A 160 5.89 26.75 -6.43
N GLY A 161 6.36 26.32 -5.26
CA GLY A 161 7.51 26.90 -4.58
C GLY A 161 8.80 26.83 -5.41
N ILE A 162 9.08 25.68 -6.03
CA ILE A 162 10.24 25.49 -6.90
C ILE A 162 10.13 26.37 -8.15
N VAL A 163 8.96 26.46 -8.79
CA VAL A 163 8.74 27.31 -9.96
C VAL A 163 8.96 28.78 -9.60
N LEU A 164 8.42 29.24 -8.47
CA LEU A 164 8.57 30.63 -8.02
C LEU A 164 10.04 30.96 -7.70
N LEU A 165 10.73 30.04 -7.02
CA LEU A 165 12.15 30.16 -6.67
C LEU A 165 13.03 30.33 -7.91
N LEU A 166 12.73 29.61 -9.00
CA LEU A 166 13.48 29.68 -10.26
C LEU A 166 13.08 30.88 -11.13
N ALA A 167 11.79 31.25 -11.15
CA ALA A 167 11.28 32.32 -12.01
C ALA A 167 11.58 33.73 -11.51
N VAL A 168 11.55 33.94 -10.19
CA VAL A 168 11.72 35.28 -9.58
C VAL A 168 13.09 35.91 -9.90
N PRO A 169 14.24 35.19 -9.79
CA PRO A 169 15.54 35.75 -10.15
C PRO A 169 15.66 36.10 -11.63
N VAL A 170 15.06 35.29 -12.52
CA VAL A 170 15.05 35.54 -13.97
C VAL A 170 14.26 36.81 -14.27
N LEU A 171 13.10 36.99 -13.65
CA LEU A 171 12.25 38.16 -13.87
C LEU A 171 12.89 39.45 -13.32
N ILE A 172 13.54 39.37 -12.16
CA ILE A 172 14.30 40.49 -11.57
C ILE A 172 15.50 40.84 -12.46
N GLY A 173 16.18 39.84 -13.02
CA GLY A 173 17.30 40.03 -13.95
C GLY A 173 16.90 40.71 -15.26
N VAL A 174 15.66 40.54 -15.73
CA VAL A 174 15.14 41.24 -16.92
C VAL A 174 14.89 42.72 -16.65
N VAL A 175 14.53 43.11 -15.42
CA VAL A 175 14.24 44.51 -15.05
C VAL A 175 15.52 45.26 -14.64
N VAL A 176 16.47 44.57 -14.00
CA VAL A 176 17.72 45.17 -13.52
C VAL A 176 18.90 44.63 -14.34
N SER A 177 19.27 45.38 -15.39
CA SER A 177 20.36 45.03 -16.32
C SER A 177 21.76 45.32 -15.74
N SER A 178 21.95 45.03 -14.46
CA SER A 178 23.24 45.19 -13.77
C SER A 178 23.74 43.83 -13.30
N ALA A 179 24.80 43.34 -13.94
CA ALA A 179 25.36 42.01 -13.71
C ALA A 179 25.79 41.76 -12.25
N THR A 180 26.18 42.80 -11.52
CA THR A 180 26.56 42.69 -10.10
C THR A 180 25.37 42.36 -9.20
N VAL A 181 24.19 42.89 -9.51
CA VAL A 181 22.95 42.60 -8.76
C VAL A 181 22.48 41.17 -9.03
N GLN A 182 22.60 40.70 -10.27
CA GLN A 182 22.21 39.33 -10.65
C GLN A 182 23.06 38.27 -9.92
N VAL A 183 24.38 38.45 -9.85
CA VAL A 183 25.28 37.53 -9.11
C VAL A 183 24.97 37.54 -7.61
N GLY A 184 24.69 38.71 -7.03
CA GLY A 184 24.31 38.82 -5.61
C GLY A 184 23.02 38.07 -5.27
N VAL A 185 21.98 38.20 -6.11
CA VAL A 185 20.71 37.50 -5.91
C VAL A 185 20.87 35.98 -6.06
N ALA A 186 21.65 35.52 -7.04
CA ALA A 186 21.90 34.09 -7.24
C ALA A 186 22.62 33.45 -6.04
N LEU A 187 23.61 34.13 -5.46
CA LEU A 187 24.30 33.66 -4.25
C LEU A 187 23.38 33.62 -3.02
N LEU A 188 22.51 34.63 -2.85
CA LEU A 188 21.55 34.66 -1.75
C LEU A 188 20.54 33.51 -1.86
N VAL A 189 19.96 33.29 -3.05
CA VAL A 189 19.04 32.18 -3.28
C VAL A 189 19.73 30.83 -3.06
N GLY A 190 20.94 30.66 -3.57
CA GLY A 190 21.73 29.43 -3.38
C GLY A 190 22.02 29.12 -1.90
N THR A 191 22.37 30.13 -1.10
CA THR A 191 22.60 29.95 0.34
C THR A 191 21.32 29.62 1.11
N LEU A 192 20.20 30.22 0.74
CA LEU A 192 18.90 29.96 1.38
C LEU A 192 18.41 28.53 1.08
N VAL A 193 18.60 28.05 -0.16
CA VAL A 193 18.34 26.66 -0.54
C VAL A 193 19.28 25.69 0.18
N GLY A 194 20.57 26.00 0.24
CA GLY A 194 21.56 25.17 0.94
C GLY A 194 21.25 25.01 2.43
N VAL A 195 20.90 26.11 3.12
CA VAL A 195 20.51 26.08 4.54
C VAL A 195 19.20 25.31 4.74
N SER A 196 18.23 25.45 3.82
CA SER A 196 16.98 24.69 3.89
C SER A 196 17.19 23.19 3.67
N ALA A 197 18.09 22.80 2.76
CA ALA A 197 18.45 21.40 2.54
C ALA A 197 19.16 20.78 3.75
N ILE A 198 20.07 21.53 4.40
CA ILE A 198 20.79 21.07 5.61
C ILE A 198 19.83 20.90 6.81
N ARG A 199 18.80 21.73 6.91
CA ARG A 199 17.76 21.63 7.95
C ARG A 199 16.80 20.45 7.76
N PHE A 200 16.69 19.91 6.55
CA PHE A 200 15.79 18.80 6.23
C PHE A 200 16.45 17.42 6.38
N VAL A 201 17.79 17.39 6.45
CA VAL A 201 18.62 16.17 6.58
C VAL A 201 18.92 15.83 8.05
N LYS A 202 18.36 16.57 9.01
CA LYS A 202 18.60 16.40 10.45
C LYS A 202 17.30 16.27 11.20
#